data_AF-A0A524QU94-F1
#
_entry.id   AF-A0A524QU94-F1
#
_cell.length_a   1.000
_cell.length_b   1.000
_cell.length_c   1.000
_cell.angle_alpha   90.00
_cell.angle_beta   90.00
_cell.angle_gamma   90.00
#
_symmetry.space_group_name_H-M   'P 1'
#
loop_
_entity.id
_entity.type
_entity.pdbx_description
1 polymer ?
#
loop_
_entity_poly.entity_id
_entity_poly.type
_entity_poly.pdbx_seq_one_letter_code
_entity_poly.pdbx_strand_id
1 'polypeptide(L)'
;MSKREYLFAELHVDRAVLERFSQEMSAYYEDEELSTKHTYYSSFKRKLLWHIRHSLSARQRQALLLILSGKTERDAAASMGISQQVVHIYKARAINKLRDKF
;
A
#
# COMPACT_ATOMS: atom_id res chain seq x y z
N MET A 1 1.16 -62.73 1.59
CA MET A 1 0.90 -61.31 1.29
C MET A 1 0.81 -60.55 2.60
N SER A 2 1.78 -59.68 2.89
CA SER A 2 1.82 -58.89 4.13
C SER A 2 1.41 -57.45 3.81
N LYS A 3 0.27 -57.02 4.37
CA LYS A 3 -0.20 -55.63 4.30
C LYS A 3 0.72 -54.78 5.19
N ARG A 4 1.44 -53.83 4.60
CA ARG A 4 2.11 -52.75 5.35
C ARG A 4 1.02 -51.80 5.86
N GLU A 5 0.70 -51.91 7.14
CA GLU A 5 -0.11 -50.91 7.83
C GLU A 5 0.77 -49.66 8.04
N TYR A 6 0.41 -48.56 7.39
CA TYR A 6 1.07 -47.28 7.62
C TYR A 6 0.58 -46.74 8.96
N LEU A 7 1.47 -46.69 9.94
CA LEU A 7 1.27 -46.00 11.21
C LEU A 7 1.26 -44.50 10.92
N PHE A 8 0.08 -43.91 10.77
CA PHE A 8 -0.05 -42.46 10.76
C PHE A 8 -0.04 -41.96 12.20
N ALA A 9 0.93 -41.10 12.53
CA ALA A 9 0.87 -40.30 13.74
C ALA A 9 -0.07 -39.12 13.48
N GLU A 10 -1.24 -39.11 14.12
CA GLU A 10 -2.12 -37.94 14.13
C GLU A 10 -1.47 -36.83 14.97
N LEU A 11 -0.69 -35.97 14.31
CA LEU A 11 -0.18 -34.75 14.92
C LEU A 11 -1.30 -33.73 14.98
N HIS A 12 -1.69 -33.32 16.19
CA HIS A 12 -2.58 -32.18 16.39
C HIS A 12 -1.81 -30.91 15.99
N VAL A 13 -1.96 -30.51 14.74
CA VAL A 13 -1.42 -29.24 14.25
C VAL A 13 -2.44 -28.16 14.57
N ASP A 14 -2.02 -27.18 15.36
CA ASP A 14 -2.84 -26.02 15.66
C ASP A 14 -3.19 -25.28 14.36
N ARG A 15 -4.45 -24.90 14.17
CA ARG A 15 -4.93 -24.32 12.91
C ARG A 15 -4.17 -23.04 12.54
N ALA A 16 -3.77 -22.27 13.56
CA ALA A 16 -2.96 -21.07 13.41
C ALA A 16 -1.55 -21.37 12.82
N VAL A 17 -1.01 -22.56 13.07
CA VAL A 17 0.28 -23.00 12.52
C VAL A 17 0.14 -23.34 11.03
N LEU A 18 -0.94 -24.02 10.63
CA LEU A 18 -1.22 -24.31 9.21
C LEU A 18 -1.49 -23.05 8.39
N GLU A 19 -2.18 -22.06 8.97
CA GLU A 19 -2.42 -20.76 8.32
C GLU A 19 -1.15 -19.90 8.20
N ARG A 20 -0.12 -20.15 9.04
CA ARG A 20 1.20 -19.53 8.86
C ARG A 20 1.95 -20.10 7.66
N PHE A 21 1.88 -21.41 7.44
CA PHE A 21 2.55 -22.05 6.30
C PHE A 21 1.92 -21.70 4.95
N SER A 22 0.63 -21.35 4.90
CA SER A 22 0.03 -20.83 3.66
C SER A 22 0.46 -19.40 3.33
N GLN A 23 0.96 -18.64 4.32
CA GLN A 23 1.48 -17.28 4.16
C GLN A 23 2.99 -17.23 4.01
N GLU A 24 3.72 -18.27 4.44
CA GLU A 24 5.13 -18.44 4.13
C GLU A 24 5.28 -18.78 2.65
N MET A 25 5.60 -17.77 1.85
CA MET A 25 5.95 -17.94 0.44
C MET A 25 7.03 -19.00 0.31
N SER A 26 6.68 -20.11 -0.35
CA SER A 26 7.65 -21.13 -0.74
C SER A 26 8.76 -20.49 -1.56
N ALA A 27 10.02 -20.65 -1.12
CA ALA A 27 11.21 -20.21 -1.85
C ALA A 27 11.38 -20.89 -3.22
N TYR A 28 10.51 -21.85 -3.57
CA TYR A 28 10.53 -22.57 -4.85
C TYR A 28 9.60 -21.97 -5.92
N TYR A 29 8.77 -20.99 -5.58
CA TYR A 29 7.93 -20.25 -6.53
C TYR A 29 8.38 -18.79 -6.61
N GLU A 30 9.59 -18.57 -7.12
CA GLU A 30 9.97 -17.24 -7.61
C GLU A 30 9.26 -17.01 -8.95
N ASP A 31 8.01 -16.55 -8.92
CA ASP A 31 7.34 -16.06 -10.12
C ASP A 31 8.13 -14.85 -10.66
N GLU A 32 8.82 -15.01 -11.79
CA GLU A 32 9.52 -13.93 -12.49
C GLU A 32 8.59 -12.72 -12.79
N GLU A 33 7.27 -12.95 -12.86
CA GLU A 33 6.24 -11.91 -12.95
C GLU A 33 6.14 -11.02 -11.69
N LEU A 34 6.38 -11.55 -10.48
CA LEU A 34 6.35 -10.76 -9.25
C LEU A 34 7.55 -9.81 -9.18
N SER A 35 8.73 -10.28 -9.60
CA SER A 35 9.98 -9.50 -9.64
C SER A 35 9.88 -8.27 -10.57
N THR A 36 9.33 -8.46 -11.76
CA THR A 36 9.12 -7.37 -12.73
C THR A 36 8.04 -6.37 -12.27
N LYS A 37 6.93 -6.83 -11.69
CA LYS A 37 5.89 -5.97 -11.09
C LYS A 37 6.42 -5.15 -9.92
N HIS A 38 7.28 -5.72 -9.07
CA HIS A 38 7.90 -5.01 -7.94
C HIS A 38 8.79 -3.84 -8.40
N THR A 39 9.52 -4.04 -9.50
CA THR A 39 10.41 -3.03 -10.08
C THR A 39 9.63 -1.86 -10.69
N TYR A 40 8.55 -2.14 -11.43
CA TYR A 40 7.68 -1.10 -12.02
C TYR A 40 6.96 -0.26 -10.95
N TYR A 41 6.44 -0.89 -9.90
CA TYR A 41 5.81 -0.18 -8.80
C TYR A 41 6.80 0.76 -8.09
N SER A 42 8.07 0.35 -8.04
CA SER A 42 9.14 1.16 -7.44
C SER A 42 9.44 2.44 -8.25
N SER A 43 9.45 2.36 -9.58
CA SER A 43 9.76 3.51 -10.45
C SER A 43 8.59 4.51 -10.49
N PHE A 44 7.36 4.02 -10.60
CA PHE A 44 6.15 4.85 -10.52
C PHE A 44 6.05 5.56 -9.16
N LYS A 45 6.24 4.82 -8.05
CA LYS A 45 6.21 5.38 -6.70
C LYS A 45 7.28 6.46 -6.51
N ARG A 46 8.50 6.24 -7.00
CA ARG A 46 9.58 7.26 -6.97
C ARG A 46 9.18 8.51 -7.75
N LYS A 47 8.66 8.35 -8.98
CA LYS A 47 8.20 9.47 -9.82
C LYS A 47 7.06 10.25 -9.14
N LEU A 48 6.08 9.55 -8.57
CA LEU A 48 4.97 10.16 -7.83
C LEU A 48 5.45 10.93 -6.60
N LEU A 49 6.31 10.33 -5.77
CA LEU A 49 6.89 11.00 -4.60
C LEU A 49 7.69 12.24 -4.99
N TRP A 50 8.43 12.17 -6.09
CA TRP A 50 9.16 13.32 -6.63
C TRP A 50 8.21 14.45 -7.01
N HIS A 51 7.13 14.17 -7.74
CA HIS A 51 6.14 15.20 -8.11
C HIS A 51 5.39 15.76 -6.90
N ILE A 52 5.04 14.94 -5.90
CA ILE A 52 4.44 15.42 -4.65
C ILE A 52 5.38 16.40 -3.93
N ARG A 53 6.69 16.13 -3.94
CA ARG A 53 7.70 17.00 -3.32
C ARG A 53 8.03 18.26 -4.11
N HIS A 54 8.02 18.22 -5.44
CA HIS A 54 8.55 19.32 -6.27
C HIS A 54 7.48 20.09 -7.06
N SER A 55 6.35 19.48 -7.41
CA SER A 55 5.31 20.12 -8.25
C SER A 55 4.18 20.79 -7.44
N LEU A 56 4.02 20.39 -6.17
CA LEU A 56 2.96 20.90 -5.29
C LEU A 56 3.49 22.01 -4.37
N SER A 57 2.64 23.02 -4.12
CA SER A 57 2.92 24.03 -3.10
C SER A 57 2.94 23.41 -1.70
N ALA A 58 3.58 24.08 -0.73
CA ALA A 58 3.67 23.57 0.64
C ALA A 58 2.28 23.23 1.24
N ARG A 59 1.30 24.13 1.06
CA ARG A 59 -0.08 23.93 1.53
C ARG A 59 -0.81 22.80 0.79
N GLN A 60 -0.64 22.70 -0.54
CA GLN A 60 -1.21 21.61 -1.34
C GLN A 60 -0.67 20.25 -0.89
N ARG A 61 0.65 20.17 -0.67
CA ARG A 61 1.33 18.98 -0.20
C ARG A 61 0.86 18.57 1.19
N GLN A 62 0.76 19.54 2.11
CA GLN A 62 0.29 19.29 3.47
C GLN A 62 -1.14 18.72 3.49
N ALA A 63 -2.06 19.35 2.74
CA ALA A 63 -3.44 18.85 2.62
C ALA A 63 -3.48 17.43 2.03
N LEU A 64 -2.71 17.19 0.96
CA LEU A 64 -2.67 15.88 0.30
C LEU A 64 -2.10 14.79 1.22
N LEU A 65 -1.03 15.08 1.99
CA LEU A 65 -0.43 14.11 2.92
C LEU A 65 -1.39 13.73 4.05
N LEU A 66 -2.14 14.69 4.60
CA LEU A 66 -3.14 14.40 5.63
C LEU A 66 -4.23 13.47 5.08
N ILE A 67 -4.70 13.72 3.86
CA ILE A 67 -5.71 12.87 3.20
C ILE A 67 -5.15 11.47 2.91
N LEU A 68 -3.92 11.37 2.42
CA LEU A 68 -3.25 10.08 2.18
C LEU A 68 -3.02 9.28 3.47
N SER A 69 -2.92 9.95 4.62
CA SER A 69 -2.87 9.29 5.94
C SER A 69 -4.23 8.79 6.44
N GLY A 70 -5.29 8.93 5.65
CA GLY A 70 -6.65 8.48 5.99
C GLY A 70 -7.50 9.51 6.73
N LYS A 71 -7.02 10.75 6.90
CA LYS A 71 -7.83 11.82 7.52
C LYS A 71 -8.89 12.34 6.56
N THR A 72 -10.05 12.69 7.10
CA THR A 72 -11.10 13.36 6.32
C THR A 72 -10.71 14.80 5.99
N GLU A 73 -11.38 15.43 5.02
CA GLU A 73 -11.16 16.86 4.71
C GLU A 73 -11.43 17.76 5.92
N ARG A 74 -12.39 17.38 6.76
CA ARG A 74 -12.73 18.10 8.00
C ARG A 74 -11.60 18.01 9.03
N ASP A 75 -11.02 16.83 9.22
CA ASP A 75 -9.90 16.63 10.17
C ASP A 75 -8.63 17.31 9.67
N ALA A 76 -8.40 17.28 8.35
CA ALA A 76 -7.31 18.01 7.72
C ALA A 76 -7.48 19.52 7.88
N ALA A 77 -8.70 20.04 7.74
CA ALA A 77 -9.02 21.44 7.95
C ALA A 77 -8.74 21.88 9.39
N ALA A 78 -9.18 21.09 10.36
CA ALA A 78 -8.88 21.30 11.78
C ALA A 78 -7.37 21.26 12.05
N SER A 79 -6.65 20.28 11.48
CA SER A 79 -5.19 20.16 11.64
C SER A 79 -4.42 21.33 11.02
N MET A 80 -4.95 21.94 9.95
CA MET A 80 -4.31 23.04 9.22
C MET A 80 -4.76 24.43 9.66
N GLY A 81 -5.77 24.54 10.53
CA GLY A 81 -6.37 25.81 10.97
C GLY A 81 -7.06 26.58 9.85
N ILE A 82 -7.67 25.88 8.88
CA ILE A 82 -8.36 26.48 7.72
C ILE A 82 -9.76 25.89 7.54
N SER A 83 -10.57 26.44 6.63
CA SER A 83 -11.88 25.88 6.33
C SER A 83 -11.79 24.61 5.48
N GLN A 84 -12.80 23.75 5.61
CA GLN A 84 -12.93 22.52 4.81
C GLN A 84 -12.92 22.81 3.31
N GLN A 85 -13.57 23.89 2.88
CA GLN A 85 -13.62 24.28 1.47
C GLN A 85 -12.23 24.60 0.91
N VAL A 86 -11.35 25.22 1.71
CA VAL A 86 -9.97 25.51 1.29
C VAL A 86 -9.16 24.22 1.16
N VAL A 87 -9.34 23.25 2.07
CA VAL A 87 -8.73 21.92 1.95
C VAL A 87 -9.20 21.21 0.68
N HIS A 88 -10.49 21.27 0.38
CA HIS A 88 -11.06 20.70 -0.83
C HIS A 88 -10.43 21.30 -2.10
N ILE A 89 -10.28 22.63 -2.15
CA ILE A 89 -9.60 23.32 -3.26
C ILE A 89 -8.14 22.88 -3.38
N TYR A 90 -7.41 22.78 -2.25
CA TYR A 90 -6.03 22.31 -2.27
C TYR A 90 -5.90 20.86 -2.75
N LYS A 91 -6.79 19.97 -2.31
CA LYS A 91 -6.89 18.59 -2.79
C LYS A 91 -7.11 18.54 -4.30
N ALA A 92 -8.14 19.23 -4.79
CA ALA A 92 -8.49 19.25 -6.22
C ALA A 92 -7.33 19.78 -7.08
N ARG A 93 -6.70 20.89 -6.67
CA ARG A 93 -5.54 21.46 -7.37
C ARG A 93 -4.33 20.53 -7.34
N ALA A 94 -4.09 19.85 -6.23
CA ALA A 94 -2.98 18.90 -6.12
C ALA A 94 -3.18 17.69 -7.06
N ILE A 95 -4.39 17.13 -7.09
CA ILE A 95 -4.75 16.01 -7.97
C ILE A 95 -4.61 16.42 -9.44
N ASN A 96 -5.17 17.56 -9.85
CA ASN A 96 -5.06 18.03 -11.23
C ASN A 96 -3.59 18.21 -11.65
N LYS A 97 -2.77 18.82 -10.79
CA LYS A 97 -1.33 18.96 -11.07
C LYS A 97 -0.60 17.63 -11.20
N LEU A 98 -0.96 16.63 -10.39
CA LEU A 98 -0.34 15.31 -10.47
C LEU A 98 -0.81 14.57 -11.72
N ARG A 99 -2.11 14.68 -12.08
CA ARG A 99 -2.67 14.10 -13.29
C ARG A 99 -1.94 14.59 -14.54
N ASP A 100 -1.57 15.87 -14.63
CA ASP A 100 -0.85 16.41 -15.78
C ASP A 100 0.62 15.91 -15.90
N LYS A 101 1.11 15.09 -14.95
CA LYS A 101 2.49 14.54 -14.93
C LYS A 101 2.57 13.05 -15.26
N PHE A 102 1.43 12.38 -15.39
CA PHE A 102 1.30 10.96 -15.69
C PHE A 102 0.44 10.79 -16.92
#